data_AF-A0AAJ2SRS6-F1
#
_entry.id   AF-A0AAJ2SRS6-F1
#
_cell.length_a   1.000
_cell.length_b   1.000
_cell.length_c   1.000
_cell.angle_alpha   90.00
_cell.angle_beta   90.00
_cell.angle_gamma   90.00
#
_symmetry.space_group_name_H-M   'P 1'
#
loop_
_entity.id
_entity.type
_entity.pdbx_description
1 polymer ?
#
loop_
_entity_poly.entity_id
_entity_poly.type
_entity_poly.pdbx_seq_one_letter_code
_entity_poly.pdbx_strand_id
1 'polypeptide(L)'
;MEQLAALVTDLGGVAHKRQLVAHGATDRLLTASVRFGSLHRARRGWYTVFPPGDPRHEAVRIGGRLTGASLLALHGAWLWTTPPVTVAVSANASRLRARHGARVLWRPRVLPSGPVRDQSTPPWAVPLEEALVTAVLGLPLDEAVALLDWALASRRFTRVELVEAFAHLPENRASIVGWADRRSESFIESLIRATFVSLGHDVRVQVPVGPRDARRIDIVVDEVVALELDGRAFHADTFDADRHKDITVTIAGRVALRCGYGMVRDERGLLVEAVHAIIRRSRAMSTASRRCRDSHHQACLGAEPWRVGASRAPRPHRPRSASTAGVARADSPPRSSRATRS
;
A
#
# COMPACT_ATOMS: atom_id res chain seq x y z
N MET A 1 30.30 -20.90 -22.77
CA MET A 1 29.67 -19.57 -22.54
C MET A 1 28.82 -19.59 -21.29
N GLU A 2 27.94 -20.59 -21.12
CA GLU A 2 27.14 -20.81 -19.90
C GLU A 2 27.98 -20.89 -18.62
N GLN A 3 29.13 -21.58 -18.67
CA GLN A 3 30.06 -21.64 -17.53
C GLN A 3 30.55 -20.27 -17.04
N LEU A 4 30.71 -19.29 -17.94
CA LEU A 4 31.18 -17.96 -17.56
C LEU A 4 30.04 -17.11 -16.99
N ALA A 5 28.82 -17.27 -17.51
CA ALA A 5 27.64 -16.65 -16.94
C ALA A 5 27.33 -17.22 -15.55
N ALA A 6 27.43 -18.54 -15.37
CA ALA A 6 27.30 -19.19 -14.07
C ALA A 6 28.34 -18.66 -13.07
N LEU A 7 29.62 -18.59 -13.46
CA LEU A 7 30.66 -18.00 -12.60
C LEU A 7 30.33 -16.55 -12.20
N VAL A 8 29.85 -15.73 -13.14
CA VAL A 8 29.46 -14.35 -12.82
C VAL A 8 28.27 -14.32 -11.86
N THR A 9 27.29 -15.21 -12.02
CA THR A 9 26.17 -15.37 -11.09
C THR A 9 26.64 -15.74 -9.69
N ASP A 10 27.54 -16.72 -9.57
CA ASP A 10 28.12 -17.15 -8.28
C ASP A 10 28.91 -16.04 -7.58
N LEU A 11 29.52 -15.14 -8.36
CA LEU A 11 30.19 -13.93 -7.87
C LEU A 11 29.22 -12.78 -7.52
N GLY A 12 27.91 -13.03 -7.46
CA GLY A 12 26.89 -12.04 -7.15
C GLY A 12 26.37 -11.27 -8.37
N GLY A 13 26.50 -11.85 -9.57
CA GLY A 13 25.95 -11.34 -10.82
C GLY A 13 26.79 -10.28 -11.55
N VAL A 14 27.94 -9.87 -10.98
CA VAL A 14 28.85 -8.89 -11.56
C VAL A 14 30.28 -9.24 -11.22
N ALA A 15 31.19 -9.21 -12.19
CA ALA A 15 32.61 -9.49 -11.98
C ALA A 15 33.52 -8.54 -12.76
N HIS A 16 34.68 -8.24 -12.17
CA HIS A 16 35.74 -7.54 -12.88
C HIS A 16 36.55 -8.53 -13.75
N LYS A 17 37.07 -8.06 -14.89
CA LYS A 17 37.87 -8.84 -15.84
C LYS A 17 38.98 -9.62 -15.15
N ARG A 18 39.68 -8.99 -14.20
CA ARG A 18 40.77 -9.63 -13.45
C ARG A 18 40.30 -10.87 -12.67
N GLN A 19 39.09 -10.85 -12.10
CA GLN A 19 38.51 -11.99 -11.40
C GLN A 19 38.18 -13.12 -12.38
N LEU A 20 37.60 -12.79 -13.52
CA LEU A 20 37.25 -13.78 -14.55
C LEU A 20 38.50 -14.43 -15.16
N VAL A 21 39.55 -13.64 -15.44
CA VAL A 21 40.83 -14.16 -15.94
C VAL A 21 41.51 -15.06 -14.92
N ALA A 22 41.43 -14.74 -13.62
CA ALA A 22 41.94 -15.61 -12.55
C ALA A 22 41.23 -16.98 -12.50
N HIS A 23 40.01 -17.09 -13.05
CA HIS A 23 39.26 -18.34 -13.21
C HIS A 23 39.37 -18.92 -14.64
N GLY A 24 40.40 -18.52 -15.40
CA GLY A 24 40.70 -19.07 -16.73
C GLY A 24 39.94 -18.43 -17.90
N ALA A 25 39.18 -17.35 -17.69
CA ALA A 25 38.49 -16.68 -18.79
C ALA A 25 39.49 -15.95 -19.71
N THR A 26 39.35 -16.14 -21.02
CA THR A 26 40.14 -15.43 -22.03
C THR A 26 39.36 -14.25 -22.64
N ASP A 27 40.07 -13.30 -23.24
CA ASP A 27 39.44 -12.14 -23.92
C ASP A 27 38.52 -12.58 -25.07
N ARG A 28 38.89 -13.67 -25.76
CA ARG A 28 38.06 -14.27 -26.82
C ARG A 28 36.75 -14.81 -26.23
N LEU A 29 36.82 -15.53 -25.10
CA LEU A 29 35.63 -16.06 -24.44
C LEU A 29 34.73 -14.94 -23.91
N LEU A 30 35.31 -13.90 -23.28
CA LEU A 30 34.56 -12.73 -22.80
C LEU A 30 33.85 -12.01 -23.96
N THR A 31 34.55 -11.82 -25.08
CA THR A 31 33.99 -11.15 -26.27
C THR A 31 32.86 -11.99 -26.88
N ALA A 32 33.06 -13.30 -27.00
CA ALA A 32 32.02 -14.23 -27.45
C ALA A 32 30.80 -14.17 -26.53
N SER A 33 30.98 -14.33 -25.21
CA SER A 33 29.88 -14.29 -24.23
C SER A 33 29.07 -13.00 -24.30
N VAL A 34 29.71 -11.85 -24.55
CA VAL A 34 28.99 -10.59 -24.76
C VAL A 34 28.25 -10.55 -26.10
N ARG A 35 28.89 -10.99 -27.18
CA ARG A 35 28.27 -11.04 -28.51
C ARG A 35 27.03 -11.95 -28.55
N PHE A 36 27.07 -13.06 -27.83
CA PHE A 36 25.97 -14.03 -27.73
C PHE A 36 24.93 -13.66 -26.65
N GLY A 37 25.09 -12.55 -25.94
CA GLY A 37 24.12 -12.08 -24.95
C GLY A 37 24.11 -12.80 -23.60
N SER A 38 24.98 -13.80 -23.39
CA SER A 38 25.13 -14.50 -22.10
C SER A 38 25.77 -13.62 -21.00
N LEU A 39 26.47 -12.57 -21.39
CA LEU A 39 27.01 -11.54 -20.50
C LEU A 39 26.82 -10.17 -21.12
N HIS A 40 26.79 -9.15 -20.28
CA HIS A 40 26.75 -7.76 -20.67
C HIS A 40 27.95 -7.01 -20.11
N ARG A 41 28.52 -6.13 -20.93
CA ARG A 41 29.64 -5.29 -20.51
C ARG A 41 29.12 -3.96 -19.97
N ALA A 42 28.88 -3.89 -18.65
CA ALA A 42 28.38 -2.68 -18.01
C ALA A 42 29.36 -1.50 -18.14
N ARG A 43 30.68 -1.73 -18.00
CA ARG A 43 31.72 -0.73 -18.28
C ARG A 43 33.06 -1.37 -18.59
N ARG A 44 34.09 -0.57 -18.89
CA ARG A 44 35.45 -1.10 -19.13
C ARG A 44 35.89 -1.96 -17.95
N GLY A 45 36.16 -3.24 -18.23
CA GLY A 45 36.62 -4.21 -17.24
C GLY A 45 35.53 -4.83 -16.39
N TRP A 46 34.26 -4.45 -16.51
CA TRP A 46 33.16 -4.99 -15.70
C TRP A 46 32.13 -5.71 -16.57
N TYR A 47 31.83 -6.94 -16.18
CA TYR A 47 30.90 -7.83 -16.86
C TYR A 47 29.79 -8.26 -15.89
N THR A 48 28.58 -8.45 -16.38
CA THR A 48 27.41 -8.79 -15.59
C THR A 48 26.45 -9.68 -16.36
N VAL A 49 25.66 -10.47 -15.66
CA VAL A 49 24.52 -11.21 -16.23
C VAL A 49 23.27 -10.34 -16.36
N PHE A 50 23.25 -9.15 -15.76
CA PHE A 50 22.09 -8.26 -15.81
C PHE A 50 22.03 -7.51 -17.15
N PRO A 51 20.90 -7.53 -17.87
CA PRO A 51 20.77 -6.86 -19.15
C PRO A 51 20.76 -5.33 -19.01
N PRO A 52 21.11 -4.58 -20.07
CA PRO A 52 20.94 -3.14 -20.11
C PRO A 52 19.50 -2.73 -19.76
N GLY A 53 19.35 -1.70 -18.94
CA GLY A 53 18.04 -1.27 -18.42
C GLY A 53 17.68 -1.86 -17.05
N ASP A 54 18.31 -2.97 -16.63
CA ASP A 54 18.19 -3.47 -15.26
C ASP A 54 18.88 -2.50 -14.27
N PRO A 55 18.25 -2.12 -13.14
CA PRO A 55 18.85 -1.22 -12.15
C PRO A 55 20.26 -1.64 -11.69
N ARG A 56 20.50 -2.95 -11.59
CA ARG A 56 21.80 -3.53 -11.17
C ARG A 56 22.87 -3.31 -12.23
N HIS A 57 22.53 -3.50 -13.51
CA HIS A 57 23.40 -3.15 -14.63
C HIS A 57 23.73 -1.66 -14.62
N GLU A 58 22.71 -0.81 -14.45
CA GLU A 58 22.86 0.64 -14.48
C GLU A 58 23.77 1.16 -13.35
N ALA A 59 23.66 0.62 -12.13
CA ALA A 59 24.54 0.97 -11.02
C ALA A 59 26.03 0.75 -11.37
N VAL A 60 26.35 -0.44 -11.91
CA VAL A 60 27.71 -0.80 -12.30
C VAL A 60 28.19 0.03 -13.50
N ARG A 61 27.32 0.29 -14.48
CA ARG A 61 27.62 1.13 -15.65
C ARG A 61 27.99 2.55 -15.23
N ILE A 62 27.17 3.15 -14.36
CA ILE A 62 27.41 4.48 -13.77
C ILE A 62 28.72 4.49 -12.99
N GLY A 63 28.99 3.40 -12.27
CA GLY A 63 30.25 3.14 -11.61
C GLY A 63 30.18 3.13 -10.10
N GLY A 64 28.99 2.95 -9.54
CA GLY A 64 28.73 2.85 -8.12
C GLY A 64 27.90 1.64 -7.75
N ARG A 65 27.19 1.74 -6.63
CA ARG A 65 26.35 0.69 -6.05
C ARG A 65 24.90 1.17 -5.95
N LEU A 66 23.95 0.31 -6.27
CA LEU A 66 22.53 0.58 -6.14
C LEU A 66 22.17 0.79 -4.66
N THR A 67 21.32 1.78 -4.37
CA THR A 67 20.93 2.16 -3.00
C THR A 67 19.51 2.74 -2.96
N GLY A 68 19.04 3.07 -1.75
CA GLY A 68 17.76 3.71 -1.52
C GLY A 68 16.58 2.85 -1.99
N ALA A 69 15.47 3.52 -2.30
CA ALA A 69 14.26 2.88 -2.79
C ALA A 69 14.50 2.00 -4.03
N SER A 70 15.48 2.36 -4.88
CA SER A 70 15.83 1.58 -6.07
C SER A 70 16.36 0.18 -5.74
N LEU A 71 17.18 0.06 -4.70
CA LEU A 71 17.62 -1.24 -4.22
C LEU A 71 16.47 -1.97 -3.51
N LEU A 72 15.74 -1.28 -2.63
CA LEU A 72 14.63 -1.88 -1.88
C LEU A 72 13.52 -2.43 -2.79
N ALA A 73 13.26 -1.77 -3.93
CA ALA A 73 12.31 -2.23 -4.93
C ALA A 73 12.66 -3.63 -5.48
N LEU A 74 13.95 -3.94 -5.68
CA LEU A 74 14.39 -5.28 -6.08
C LEU A 74 14.12 -6.35 -5.02
N HIS A 75 13.97 -5.93 -3.76
CA HIS A 75 13.59 -6.79 -2.64
C HIS A 75 12.07 -6.82 -2.40
N GLY A 76 11.26 -6.22 -3.27
CA GLY A 76 9.80 -6.21 -3.14
C GLY A 76 9.29 -5.23 -2.09
N ALA A 77 10.01 -4.12 -1.88
CA ALA A 77 9.55 -3.05 -0.99
C ALA A 77 8.25 -2.41 -1.46
N TRP A 78 7.44 -2.03 -0.48
CA TRP A 78 6.19 -1.31 -0.70
C TRP A 78 6.47 0.11 -1.16
N LEU A 79 6.06 0.43 -2.39
CA LEU A 79 6.25 1.72 -3.04
C LEU A 79 5.08 1.99 -3.98
N TRP A 80 4.74 3.27 -4.21
CA TRP A 80 3.70 3.65 -5.18
C TRP A 80 4.01 3.24 -6.61
N THR A 81 5.27 3.45 -7.00
CA THR A 81 5.76 3.27 -8.36
C THR A 81 7.20 2.78 -8.34
N THR A 82 7.66 2.25 -9.46
CA THR A 82 9.07 1.92 -9.63
C THR A 82 9.93 3.17 -9.45
N PRO A 83 10.84 3.20 -8.47
CA PRO A 83 11.67 4.37 -8.21
C PRO A 83 12.77 4.53 -9.27
N PRO A 84 13.27 5.75 -9.50
CA PRO A 84 14.40 5.97 -10.39
C PRO A 84 15.66 5.27 -9.85
N VAL A 85 16.53 4.87 -10.76
CA VAL A 85 17.83 4.24 -10.43
C VAL A 85 18.63 5.20 -9.54
N THR A 86 18.93 4.76 -8.31
CA THR A 86 19.69 5.56 -7.35
C THR A 86 21.00 4.85 -7.02
N VAL A 87 22.13 5.53 -7.22
CA VAL A 87 23.47 4.96 -7.14
C VAL A 87 24.32 5.72 -6.13
N ALA A 88 24.86 5.03 -5.14
CA ALA A 88 25.91 5.52 -4.27
C ALA A 88 27.28 5.41 -4.96
N VAL A 89 28.03 6.51 -4.97
CA VAL A 89 29.40 6.60 -5.50
C VAL A 89 30.33 7.19 -4.44
N SER A 90 31.63 6.92 -4.54
CA SER A 90 32.60 7.53 -3.64
C SER A 90 32.66 9.04 -3.84
N ALA A 91 32.99 9.80 -2.79
CA ALA A 91 33.04 11.26 -2.85
C ALA A 91 33.98 11.79 -3.95
N ASN A 92 35.07 11.07 -4.23
CA ASN A 92 36.03 11.45 -5.26
C ASN A 92 35.72 10.85 -6.65
N ALA A 93 34.55 10.21 -6.82
CA ALA A 93 34.18 9.60 -8.08
C ALA A 93 33.95 10.66 -9.15
N SER A 94 34.68 10.53 -10.26
CA SER A 94 34.59 11.40 -11.43
C SER A 94 34.36 10.57 -12.70
N ARG A 95 34.01 11.24 -13.82
CA ARG A 95 33.75 10.61 -15.13
C ARG A 95 32.69 9.50 -15.08
N LEU A 96 31.65 9.73 -14.28
CA LEU A 96 30.52 8.82 -14.13
C LEU A 96 29.75 8.72 -15.44
N ARG A 97 29.24 7.51 -15.75
CA ARG A 97 28.35 7.32 -16.91
C ARG A 97 26.88 7.54 -16.51
N ALA A 98 26.59 8.67 -15.85
CA ALA A 98 25.25 8.97 -15.36
C ALA A 98 24.21 8.87 -16.51
N ARG A 99 23.10 8.17 -16.25
CA ARG A 99 21.94 8.13 -17.16
C ARG A 99 21.07 9.34 -16.89
N HIS A 100 20.38 9.86 -17.91
CA HIS A 100 19.26 10.76 -17.68
C HIS A 100 18.21 10.06 -16.79
N GLY A 101 17.73 10.74 -15.75
CA GLY A 101 16.78 10.19 -14.77
C GLY A 101 17.38 9.31 -13.66
N ALA A 102 18.70 9.06 -13.64
CA ALA A 102 19.35 8.38 -12.52
C ALA A 102 19.80 9.39 -11.45
N ARG A 103 19.61 9.06 -10.17
CA ARG A 103 20.07 9.85 -9.03
C ARG A 103 21.41 9.30 -8.54
N VAL A 104 22.40 10.18 -8.39
CA VAL A 104 23.73 9.82 -7.88
C VAL A 104 23.95 10.44 -6.51
N LEU A 105 24.37 9.63 -5.54
CA LEU A 105 24.66 10.04 -4.17
C LEU A 105 26.15 9.90 -3.92
N TRP A 106 26.84 11.03 -3.73
CA TRP A 106 28.25 11.05 -3.35
C TRP A 106 28.38 10.84 -1.86
N ARG A 107 29.11 9.80 -1.46
CA ARG A 107 29.31 9.45 -0.05
C ARG A 107 30.80 9.57 0.34
N PRO A 108 31.13 10.27 1.44
CA PRO A 108 32.51 10.41 1.95
C PRO A 108 33.20 9.06 2.16
N ARG A 109 32.39 8.08 2.59
CA ARG A 109 32.67 6.64 2.54
C ARG A 109 31.54 6.02 1.73
N VAL A 110 31.77 5.66 0.47
CA VAL A 110 31.38 4.30 0.13
C VAL A 110 32.39 3.52 0.92
N LEU A 111 31.99 2.91 2.04
CA LEU A 111 32.92 2.17 2.88
C LEU A 111 33.82 1.36 1.94
N PRO A 112 35.17 1.51 2.02
CA PRO A 112 36.01 0.49 1.45
C PRO A 112 35.50 -0.80 2.05
N SER A 113 35.46 -1.88 1.27
CA SER A 113 35.41 -3.22 1.83
C SER A 113 36.40 -3.28 2.99
N GLY A 114 35.90 -3.09 4.21
CA GLY A 114 36.65 -3.33 5.42
C GLY A 114 36.88 -4.84 5.50
N PRO A 115 37.87 -5.29 6.28
CA PRO A 115 38.28 -6.69 6.29
C PRO A 115 37.19 -7.65 6.80
N VAL A 116 36.05 -7.14 7.27
CA VAL A 116 34.84 -7.95 7.40
C VAL A 116 34.17 -8.01 6.03
N ARG A 117 34.60 -8.99 5.24
CA ARG A 117 33.77 -9.55 4.18
C ARG A 117 32.43 -9.95 4.81
N ASP A 118 31.45 -9.06 4.79
CA ASP A 118 30.10 -9.55 4.60
C ASP A 118 30.05 -10.06 3.16
N GLN A 119 30.33 -11.36 2.99
CA GLN A 119 30.27 -12.04 1.70
C GLN A 119 28.84 -12.04 1.13
N SER A 120 27.83 -11.58 1.88
CA SER A 120 26.44 -11.55 1.45
C SER A 120 26.07 -10.33 0.60
N THR A 121 26.75 -9.19 0.74
CA THR A 121 26.40 -7.98 -0.03
C THR A 121 27.03 -8.02 -1.43
N PRO A 122 26.23 -8.03 -2.51
CA PRO A 122 26.77 -8.15 -3.85
C PRO A 122 27.54 -6.88 -4.28
N PRO A 123 28.47 -7.00 -5.25
CA PRO A 123 29.33 -5.89 -5.69
C PRO A 123 28.56 -4.71 -6.30
N TRP A 124 27.30 -4.90 -6.71
CA TRP A 124 26.45 -3.87 -7.31
C TRP A 124 25.50 -3.18 -6.32
N ALA A 125 25.46 -3.58 -5.04
CA ALA A 125 24.57 -3.01 -4.02
C ALA A 125 25.35 -2.46 -2.83
N VAL A 126 24.75 -1.50 -2.12
CA VAL A 126 25.14 -1.18 -0.73
C VAL A 126 24.45 -2.18 0.23
N PRO A 127 24.88 -2.29 1.50
CA PRO A 127 24.14 -3.06 2.50
C PRO A 127 22.68 -2.61 2.58
N LEU A 128 21.76 -3.56 2.80
CA LEU A 128 20.32 -3.27 2.77
C LEU A 128 19.90 -2.23 3.82
N GLU A 129 20.57 -2.24 4.98
CA GLU A 129 20.42 -1.26 6.05
C GLU A 129 20.69 0.18 5.57
N GLU A 130 21.82 0.41 4.89
CA GLU A 130 22.18 1.73 4.34
C GLU A 130 21.17 2.19 3.29
N ALA A 131 20.65 1.25 2.49
CA ALA A 131 19.63 1.53 1.51
C ALA A 131 18.29 1.90 2.15
N LEU A 132 17.91 1.22 3.23
CA LEU A 132 16.72 1.54 4.01
C LEU A 132 16.79 2.94 4.58
N VAL A 133 17.88 3.28 5.29
CA VAL A 133 18.10 4.63 5.84
C VAL A 133 18.07 5.69 4.73
N THR A 134 18.75 5.42 3.62
CA THR A 134 18.78 6.35 2.47
C THR A 134 17.39 6.57 1.87
N ALA A 135 16.56 5.52 1.78
CA ALA A 135 15.21 5.61 1.25
C ALA A 135 14.29 6.39 2.20
N VAL A 136 14.27 6.01 3.49
CA VAL A 136 13.42 6.61 4.53
C VAL A 136 13.68 8.11 4.67
N LEU A 137 14.94 8.54 4.64
CA LEU A 137 15.29 9.97 4.70
C LEU A 137 14.93 10.77 3.44
N GLY A 138 14.60 10.09 2.33
CA GLY A 138 14.27 10.70 1.06
C GLY A 138 12.79 10.73 0.73
N LEU A 139 11.93 10.22 1.62
CA LEU A 139 10.49 10.05 1.39
C LEU A 139 9.64 10.92 2.32
N PRO A 140 8.39 11.22 1.93
CA PRO A 140 7.37 11.74 2.85
C PRO A 140 7.18 10.81 4.06
N LEU A 141 6.73 11.36 5.19
CA LEU A 141 6.61 10.64 6.47
C LEU A 141 5.82 9.32 6.35
N ASP A 142 4.66 9.38 5.72
CA ASP A 142 3.78 8.23 5.52
C ASP A 142 4.45 7.13 4.69
N GLU A 143 5.07 7.46 3.56
CA GLU A 143 5.80 6.49 2.74
C GLU A 143 7.03 5.92 3.44
N ALA A 144 7.72 6.75 4.22
CA ALA A 144 8.84 6.35 5.05
C ALA A 144 8.40 5.34 6.13
N VAL A 145 7.27 5.59 6.79
CA VAL A 145 6.67 4.64 7.75
C VAL A 145 6.28 3.33 7.06
N ALA A 146 5.68 3.40 5.87
CA ALA A 146 5.30 2.20 5.13
C ALA A 146 6.51 1.33 4.72
N LEU A 147 7.66 1.95 4.42
CA LEU A 147 8.90 1.20 4.19
C LEU A 147 9.44 0.53 5.47
N LEU A 148 9.31 1.18 6.63
CA LEU A 148 9.71 0.59 7.90
C LEU A 148 8.80 -0.58 8.28
N ASP A 149 7.49 -0.45 8.05
CA ASP A 149 6.51 -1.51 8.26
C ASP A 149 6.81 -2.70 7.34
N TRP A 150 7.08 -2.46 6.06
CA TRP A 150 7.53 -3.50 5.12
C TRP A 150 8.80 -4.21 5.61
N ALA A 151 9.78 -3.46 6.12
CA ALA A 151 11.03 -4.02 6.60
C ALA A 151 10.80 -5.02 7.76
N LEU A 152 9.87 -4.70 8.67
CA LEU A 152 9.46 -5.56 9.78
C LEU A 152 8.57 -6.72 9.32
N ALA A 153 7.51 -6.43 8.55
CA ALA A 153 6.53 -7.42 8.11
C ALA A 153 7.16 -8.52 7.25
N SER A 154 8.13 -8.13 6.41
CA SER A 154 8.88 -9.07 5.57
C SER A 154 10.05 -9.76 6.27
N ARG A 155 10.23 -9.52 7.59
CA ARG A 155 11.28 -10.09 8.45
C ARG A 155 12.70 -9.85 7.94
N ARG A 156 12.89 -8.78 7.15
CA ARG A 156 14.22 -8.35 6.70
C ARG A 156 14.98 -7.63 7.79
N PHE A 157 14.25 -7.02 8.71
CA PHE A 157 14.78 -6.33 9.88
C PHE A 157 13.93 -6.67 11.09
N THR A 158 14.58 -6.76 12.24
CA THR A 158 13.99 -6.70 13.56
C THR A 158 13.88 -5.24 14.01
N ARG A 159 13.08 -5.00 15.05
CA ARG A 159 12.98 -3.65 15.64
C ARG A 159 14.33 -3.17 16.18
N VAL A 160 15.15 -4.07 16.71
CA VAL A 160 16.48 -3.76 17.25
C VAL A 160 17.40 -3.30 16.12
N GLU A 161 17.46 -4.05 15.02
CA GLU A 161 18.27 -3.69 13.85
C GLU A 161 17.82 -2.35 13.24
N LEU A 162 16.51 -2.03 13.24
CA LEU A 162 16.06 -0.71 12.81
C LEU A 162 16.54 0.42 13.74
N VAL A 163 16.55 0.22 15.05
CA VAL A 163 17.07 1.22 15.99
C VAL A 163 18.56 1.43 15.75
N GLU A 164 19.33 0.35 15.63
CA GLU A 164 20.78 0.40 15.36
C GLU A 164 21.09 1.11 14.03
N ALA A 165 20.34 0.78 12.98
CA ALA A 165 20.50 1.36 11.65
C ALA A 165 20.35 2.89 11.64
N PHE A 166 19.47 3.43 12.47
CA PHE A 166 19.18 4.86 12.54
C PHE A 166 19.93 5.58 13.66
N ALA A 167 20.63 4.86 14.55
CA ALA A 167 21.28 5.42 15.75
C ALA A 167 22.36 6.47 15.46
N HIS A 168 22.94 6.45 14.26
CA HIS A 168 23.96 7.43 13.83
C HIS A 168 23.36 8.77 13.37
N LEU A 169 22.03 8.89 13.29
CA LEU A 169 21.34 10.10 12.87
C LEU A 169 20.95 10.96 14.09
N PRO A 170 20.72 12.27 13.89
CA PRO A 170 20.13 13.10 14.94
C PRO A 170 18.76 12.58 15.39
N GLU A 171 18.41 12.81 16.66
CA GLU A 171 17.20 12.26 17.30
C GLU A 171 15.90 12.55 16.53
N ASN A 172 15.77 13.74 15.96
CA ASN A 172 14.61 14.12 15.15
C ASN A 172 14.41 13.27 13.88
N ARG A 173 15.45 12.57 13.43
CA ARG A 173 15.40 11.61 12.32
C ARG A 173 15.38 10.17 12.82
N ALA A 174 16.12 9.86 13.87
CA ALA A 174 16.17 8.51 14.43
C ALA A 174 14.81 8.07 15.03
N SER A 175 14.08 9.01 15.63
CA SER A 175 12.74 8.80 16.21
C SER A 175 11.69 8.28 15.23
N ILE A 176 11.91 8.35 13.91
CA ILE A 176 11.00 7.77 12.90
C ILE A 176 10.81 6.25 13.08
N VAL A 177 11.81 5.55 13.62
CA VAL A 177 11.71 4.11 13.94
C VAL A 177 10.57 3.83 14.94
N GLY A 178 10.24 4.81 15.79
CA GLY A 178 9.10 4.75 16.71
C GLY A 178 7.76 4.56 16.01
N TRP A 179 7.64 5.03 14.77
CA TRP A 179 6.42 4.95 13.97
C TRP A 179 6.19 3.57 13.34
N ALA A 180 7.21 2.72 13.27
CA ALA A 180 7.10 1.42 12.63
C ALA A 180 6.17 0.46 13.42
N ASP A 181 5.32 -0.29 12.72
CA ASP A 181 4.42 -1.30 13.27
C ASP A 181 4.36 -2.52 12.34
N ARG A 182 4.82 -3.67 12.84
CA ARG A 182 4.83 -4.94 12.08
C ARG A 182 3.44 -5.49 11.74
N ARG A 183 2.38 -4.92 12.33
CA ARG A 183 0.99 -5.37 12.14
C ARG A 183 0.33 -4.77 10.91
N SER A 184 0.89 -3.71 10.32
CA SER A 184 0.42 -3.22 9.03
C SER A 184 0.72 -4.29 7.97
N GLU A 185 -0.30 -4.73 7.26
CA GLU A 185 -0.20 -5.86 6.31
C GLU A 185 -0.06 -5.38 4.86
N SER A 186 -0.31 -4.09 4.63
CA SER A 186 -0.19 -3.48 3.31
C SER A 186 0.41 -2.07 3.35
N PHE A 187 0.85 -1.64 2.17
CA PHE A 187 1.36 -0.30 1.93
C PHE A 187 0.33 0.77 2.31
N ILE A 188 -0.90 0.65 1.82
CA ILE A 188 -1.95 1.65 2.04
C ILE A 188 -2.42 1.71 3.50
N GLU A 189 -2.42 0.58 4.22
CA GLU A 189 -2.64 0.58 5.68
C GLU A 189 -1.60 1.42 6.42
N SER A 190 -0.32 1.19 6.10
CA SER A 190 0.78 1.90 6.72
C SER A 190 0.68 3.42 6.49
N LEU A 191 0.33 3.81 5.26
CA LEU A 191 0.15 5.22 4.88
C LEU A 191 -1.02 5.87 5.63
N ILE A 192 -2.18 5.22 5.67
CA ILE A 192 -3.37 5.76 6.35
C ILE A 192 -3.16 5.81 7.86
N ARG A 193 -2.50 4.80 8.45
CA ARG A 193 -2.08 4.82 9.85
C ARG A 193 -1.19 6.01 10.14
N ALA A 194 -0.11 6.19 9.39
CA ALA A 194 0.80 7.31 9.56
C ALA A 194 0.08 8.66 9.38
N THR A 195 -0.82 8.75 8.41
CA THR A 195 -1.63 9.97 8.17
C THR A 195 -2.44 10.34 9.40
N PHE A 196 -3.29 9.46 9.93
CA PHE A 196 -4.16 9.80 11.07
C PHE A 196 -3.39 9.96 12.39
N VAL A 197 -2.32 9.20 12.61
CA VAL A 197 -1.42 9.42 13.77
C VAL A 197 -0.79 10.80 13.69
N SER A 198 -0.34 11.25 12.51
CA SER A 198 0.24 12.59 12.33
C SER A 198 -0.77 13.72 12.54
N LEU A 199 -2.06 13.44 12.35
CA LEU A 199 -3.17 14.36 12.63
C LEU A 199 -3.62 14.33 14.10
N GLY A 200 -2.98 13.51 14.95
CA GLY A 200 -3.23 13.46 16.39
C GLY A 200 -4.36 12.52 16.82
N HIS A 201 -4.76 11.57 15.97
CA HIS A 201 -5.78 10.57 16.31
C HIS A 201 -5.20 9.34 17.01
N ASP A 202 -6.03 8.67 17.81
CA ASP A 202 -5.74 7.32 18.30
C ASP A 202 -6.03 6.33 17.16
N VAL A 203 -5.01 5.59 16.71
CA VAL A 203 -5.11 4.69 15.57
C VAL A 203 -4.68 3.28 15.98
N ARG A 204 -5.57 2.32 15.76
CA ARG A 204 -5.31 0.90 16.03
C ARG A 204 -5.43 0.10 14.75
N VAL A 205 -4.48 -0.79 14.51
CA VAL A 205 -4.48 -1.67 13.33
C VAL A 205 -4.89 -3.09 13.69
N GLN A 206 -5.46 -3.81 12.72
CA GLN A 206 -5.77 -5.23 12.81
C GLN A 206 -6.67 -5.57 14.01
N VAL A 207 -7.69 -4.73 14.24
CA VAL A 207 -8.58 -4.78 15.41
C VAL A 207 -9.64 -5.88 15.20
N PRO A 208 -9.82 -6.83 16.15
CA PRO A 208 -10.89 -7.82 16.03
C PRO A 208 -12.26 -7.15 15.90
N VAL A 209 -13.08 -7.62 14.94
CA VAL A 209 -14.44 -7.09 14.72
C VAL A 209 -15.31 -7.27 15.97
N GLY A 210 -15.14 -8.38 16.68
CA GLY A 210 -15.79 -8.65 17.96
C GLY A 210 -15.10 -9.78 18.74
N PRO A 211 -15.52 -10.07 19.98
CA PRO A 211 -14.82 -11.00 20.88
C PRO A 211 -14.76 -12.46 20.39
N ARG A 212 -15.68 -12.85 19.49
CA ARG A 212 -15.78 -14.20 18.92
C ARG A 212 -15.68 -14.20 17.39
N ASP A 213 -15.31 -13.07 16.80
CA ASP A 213 -15.15 -12.94 15.35
C ASP A 213 -13.67 -13.03 14.99
N ALA A 214 -13.31 -13.98 14.13
CA ALA A 214 -11.94 -14.16 13.66
C ALA A 214 -11.50 -13.04 12.69
N ARG A 215 -12.45 -12.27 12.13
CA ARG A 215 -12.18 -11.16 11.22
C ARG A 215 -11.59 -9.97 11.95
N ARG A 216 -10.75 -9.23 11.25
CA ARG A 216 -10.09 -8.01 11.74
C ARG A 216 -10.46 -6.83 10.85
N ILE A 217 -10.63 -5.67 11.47
CA ILE A 217 -10.72 -4.36 10.84
C ILE A 217 -9.30 -3.87 10.63
N ASP A 218 -8.98 -3.43 9.41
CA ASP A 218 -7.61 -3.02 9.07
C ASP A 218 -7.15 -1.86 9.95
N ILE A 219 -7.97 -0.80 10.06
CA ILE A 219 -7.68 0.37 10.88
C ILE A 219 -8.93 0.84 11.64
N VAL A 220 -8.76 1.18 12.92
CA VAL A 220 -9.76 1.89 13.72
C VAL A 220 -9.18 3.23 14.16
N VAL A 221 -9.93 4.32 13.94
CA VAL A 221 -9.57 5.70 14.29
C VAL A 221 -10.51 6.22 15.38
N ASP A 222 -9.93 6.72 16.48
CA ASP A 222 -10.61 7.28 17.65
C ASP A 222 -11.70 6.35 18.24
N GLU A 223 -11.58 5.02 18.06
CA GLU A 223 -12.61 4.02 18.39
C GLU A 223 -13.97 4.21 17.69
N VAL A 224 -14.08 5.18 16.78
CA VAL A 224 -15.35 5.59 16.16
C VAL A 224 -15.43 5.15 14.71
N VAL A 225 -14.33 5.24 13.96
CA VAL A 225 -14.31 4.94 12.52
C VAL A 225 -13.51 3.68 12.28
N ALA A 226 -14.08 2.75 11.52
CA ALA A 226 -13.43 1.53 11.06
C ALA A 226 -13.16 1.67 9.56
N LEU A 227 -11.89 1.64 9.18
CA LEU A 227 -11.44 1.70 7.79
C LEU A 227 -11.05 0.29 7.34
N GLU A 228 -11.59 -0.10 6.19
CA GLU A 228 -11.26 -1.31 5.46
C GLU A 228 -10.56 -0.90 4.16
N LEU A 229 -9.33 -1.37 3.94
CA LEU A 229 -8.44 -0.86 2.90
C LEU A 229 -8.22 -1.93 1.82
N ASP A 230 -8.97 -1.79 0.73
CA ASP A 230 -8.98 -2.78 -0.34
C ASP A 230 -7.92 -2.48 -1.41
N GLY A 231 -6.93 -3.37 -1.51
CA GLY A 231 -5.86 -3.29 -2.52
C GLY A 231 -6.26 -3.79 -3.92
N ARG A 232 -7.46 -4.38 -4.11
CA ARG A 232 -7.94 -4.94 -5.39
C ARG A 232 -9.39 -4.53 -5.67
N ALA A 233 -9.73 -4.47 -6.96
CA ALA A 233 -11.11 -4.32 -7.42
C ALA A 233 -11.93 -5.55 -6.95
N PHE A 234 -13.06 -5.29 -6.29
CA PHE A 234 -13.97 -6.26 -5.72
C PHE A 234 -14.24 -7.46 -6.67
N HIS A 235 -13.92 -8.67 -6.22
CA HIS A 235 -14.45 -9.88 -6.83
C HIS A 235 -15.86 -10.12 -6.26
N ALA A 236 -16.83 -10.43 -7.13
CA ALA A 236 -18.25 -10.55 -6.76
C ALA A 236 -18.54 -11.63 -5.71
N ASP A 237 -17.63 -12.59 -5.54
CA ASP A 237 -17.68 -13.71 -4.58
C ASP A 237 -17.41 -13.31 -3.13
N THR A 238 -16.81 -12.14 -2.88
CA THR A 238 -16.51 -11.65 -1.51
C THR A 238 -17.52 -10.66 -0.96
N PHE A 239 -18.44 -10.19 -1.81
CA PHE A 239 -19.32 -9.05 -1.56
C PHE A 239 -20.27 -9.22 -0.35
N ASP A 240 -20.86 -10.40 -0.17
CA ASP A 240 -21.80 -10.65 0.93
C ASP A 240 -21.08 -10.80 2.28
N ALA A 241 -19.93 -11.49 2.29
CA ALA A 241 -19.10 -11.64 3.49
C ALA A 241 -18.60 -10.29 4.00
N ASP A 242 -18.27 -9.41 3.05
CA ASP A 242 -17.88 -8.03 3.25
C ASP A 242 -18.98 -7.18 3.87
N ARG A 243 -20.20 -7.25 3.33
CA ARG A 243 -21.35 -6.55 3.91
C ARG A 243 -21.71 -7.05 5.31
N HIS A 244 -21.58 -8.35 5.56
CA HIS A 244 -21.75 -8.89 6.90
C HIS A 244 -20.71 -8.32 7.88
N LYS A 245 -19.48 -8.07 7.42
CA LYS A 245 -18.43 -7.44 8.25
C LYS A 245 -18.84 -6.01 8.61
N ASP A 246 -19.25 -5.22 7.63
CA ASP A 246 -19.68 -3.82 7.83
C ASP A 246 -20.86 -3.71 8.81
N ILE A 247 -21.83 -4.62 8.71
CA ILE A 247 -22.94 -4.71 9.67
C ILE A 247 -22.41 -5.01 11.08
N THR A 248 -21.47 -5.95 11.20
CA THR A 248 -20.91 -6.32 12.51
C THR A 248 -20.11 -5.18 13.13
N VAL A 249 -19.34 -4.45 12.33
CA VAL A 249 -18.63 -3.22 12.70
C VAL A 249 -19.61 -2.16 13.20
N THR A 250 -20.74 -2.00 12.52
CA THR A 250 -21.82 -1.08 12.90
C THR A 250 -22.45 -1.47 14.23
N ILE A 251 -22.73 -2.77 14.43
CA ILE A 251 -23.24 -3.30 15.70
C ILE A 251 -22.24 -3.04 16.84
N ALA A 252 -20.94 -3.11 16.55
CA ALA A 252 -19.88 -2.78 17.49
C ALA A 252 -19.74 -1.27 17.78
N GLY A 253 -20.64 -0.43 17.24
CA GLY A 253 -20.71 1.00 17.51
C GLY A 253 -19.77 1.86 16.67
N ARG A 254 -19.18 1.28 15.60
CA ARG A 254 -18.25 1.98 14.71
C ARG A 254 -18.89 2.26 13.36
N VAL A 255 -18.45 3.32 12.69
CA VAL A 255 -18.84 3.59 11.30
C VAL A 255 -17.82 2.94 10.37
N ALA A 256 -18.28 1.99 9.56
CA ALA A 256 -17.45 1.35 8.54
C ALA A 256 -17.27 2.27 7.32
N LEU A 257 -16.03 2.41 6.85
CA LEU A 257 -15.68 3.02 5.55
C LEU A 257 -14.75 2.07 4.81
N ARG A 258 -15.10 1.76 3.56
CA ARG A 258 -14.25 1.01 2.64
C ARG A 258 -13.54 1.96 1.71
N CYS A 259 -12.22 1.82 1.61
CA CYS A 259 -11.39 2.70 0.81
C CYS A 259 -10.53 1.87 -0.11
N GLY A 260 -10.81 1.95 -1.41
CA GLY A 260 -9.96 1.31 -2.41
C GLY A 260 -8.63 2.02 -2.57
N TYR A 261 -7.67 1.32 -3.17
CA TYR A 261 -6.32 1.84 -3.48
C TYR A 261 -6.33 3.24 -4.14
N GLY A 262 -7.19 3.46 -5.15
CA GLY A 262 -7.28 4.76 -5.84
C GLY A 262 -7.68 5.91 -4.93
N MET A 263 -8.61 5.67 -3.99
CA MET A 263 -9.03 6.68 -3.02
C MET A 263 -7.89 7.04 -2.05
N VAL A 264 -7.12 6.06 -1.59
CA VAL A 264 -5.96 6.31 -0.71
C VAL A 264 -4.84 7.05 -1.44
N ARG A 265 -4.64 6.74 -2.73
CA ARG A 265 -3.59 7.32 -3.56
C ARG A 265 -3.93 8.75 -3.99
N ASP A 266 -5.09 8.94 -4.57
CA ASP A 266 -5.44 10.14 -5.34
C ASP A 266 -6.43 11.05 -4.60
N GLU A 267 -7.23 10.51 -3.67
CA GLU A 267 -8.31 11.22 -2.98
C GLU A 267 -8.16 11.23 -1.45
N ARG A 268 -6.92 11.14 -0.95
CA ARG A 268 -6.66 11.02 0.49
C ARG A 268 -7.27 12.15 1.32
N GLY A 269 -7.31 13.37 0.78
CA GLY A 269 -7.96 14.51 1.43
C GLY A 269 -9.45 14.25 1.71
N LEU A 270 -10.17 13.66 0.75
CA LEU A 270 -11.59 13.31 0.90
C LEU A 270 -11.77 12.26 2.00
N LEU A 271 -10.88 11.27 2.07
CA LEU A 271 -10.90 10.26 3.14
C LEU A 271 -10.71 10.90 4.52
N VAL A 272 -9.72 11.78 4.66
CA VAL A 272 -9.48 12.52 5.92
C VAL A 272 -10.71 13.35 6.31
N GLU A 273 -11.31 14.06 5.36
CA GLU A 273 -12.52 14.85 5.60
C GLU A 273 -13.71 13.98 6.05
N ALA A 274 -13.91 12.83 5.41
CA ALA A 274 -14.98 11.89 5.77
C ALA A 274 -14.79 11.36 7.20
N VAL A 275 -13.58 10.92 7.56
CA VAL A 275 -13.26 10.45 8.91
C VAL A 275 -13.49 11.56 9.94
N HIS A 276 -12.99 12.77 9.69
CA HIS A 276 -13.21 13.91 10.59
C HIS A 276 -14.70 14.26 10.72
N ALA A 277 -15.49 14.18 9.65
CA ALA A 277 -16.92 14.43 9.69
C ALA A 277 -17.66 13.43 10.59
N ILE A 278 -17.31 12.14 10.49
CA ILE A 278 -17.87 11.09 11.34
C ILE A 278 -17.50 11.34 12.81
N ILE A 279 -16.23 11.63 13.10
CA ILE A 279 -15.76 11.89 14.46
C ILE A 279 -16.48 13.10 15.07
N ARG A 280 -16.60 14.21 14.31
CA ARG A 280 -17.35 15.40 14.76
C ARG A 280 -18.80 15.07 15.09
N ARG A 281 -19.48 14.30 14.24
CA ARG A 281 -20.87 13.87 14.47
C ARG A 281 -21.00 13.00 15.72
N SER A 282 -20.09 12.03 15.92
CA SER A 282 -20.07 11.17 17.10
C SER A 282 -19.89 11.95 18.41
N ARG A 283 -18.99 12.95 18.42
CA ARG A 283 -18.79 13.85 19.57
C ARG A 283 -20.04 14.72 19.84
N ALA A 284 -20.69 15.23 18.81
CA ALA A 284 -21.93 16.00 18.94
C ALA A 284 -23.08 15.16 19.51
N MET A 285 -23.25 13.91 19.05
CA MET A 285 -24.25 12.99 19.58
C MET A 285 -23.96 12.60 21.04
N SER A 286 -22.69 12.38 21.38
CA SER A 286 -22.28 12.06 22.75
C SER A 286 -22.62 13.19 23.72
N THR A 287 -22.33 14.43 23.36
CA THR A 287 -22.68 15.62 24.17
C THR A 287 -24.18 15.86 24.26
N ALA A 288 -24.92 15.66 23.16
CA ALA A 288 -26.38 15.71 23.17
C ALA A 288 -26.99 14.61 24.05
N SER A 289 -26.45 13.38 24.02
CA SER A 289 -26.92 12.29 24.89
C SER A 289 -26.64 12.54 26.37
N ARG A 290 -25.53 13.22 26.70
CA ARG A 290 -25.21 13.64 28.08
C ARG A 290 -26.21 14.70 28.53
N ARG A 291 -26.41 15.76 27.73
CA ARG A 291 -27.43 16.78 28.00
C ARG A 291 -28.83 16.19 28.16
N CYS A 292 -29.23 15.24 27.31
CA CYS A 292 -30.53 14.56 27.41
C CYS A 292 -30.62 13.70 28.67
N ARG A 293 -29.54 12.98 29.05
CA ARG A 293 -29.48 12.23 30.32
C ARG A 293 -29.58 13.15 31.53
N ASP A 294 -28.93 14.31 31.48
CA ASP A 294 -28.97 15.32 32.54
C ASP A 294 -30.35 16.02 32.62
N SER A 295 -31.07 16.15 31.50
CA SER A 295 -32.37 16.85 31.44
C SER A 295 -33.61 15.95 31.53
N HIS A 296 -33.50 14.62 31.31
CA HIS A 296 -34.66 13.73 31.15
C HIS A 296 -34.63 12.42 31.96
N HIS A 297 -34.11 12.42 33.19
CA HIS A 297 -34.29 11.25 34.06
C HIS A 297 -35.64 11.16 34.81
N GLN A 298 -36.50 12.20 34.76
CA GLN A 298 -37.83 12.18 35.42
C GLN A 298 -39.03 12.06 34.47
N ALA A 299 -38.93 12.46 33.20
CA ALA A 299 -40.08 12.47 32.29
C ALA A 299 -40.22 11.23 31.38
N CYS A 300 -39.13 10.47 31.17
CA CYS A 300 -39.13 9.36 30.19
C CYS A 300 -39.44 7.97 30.78
N LEU A 301 -39.47 7.82 32.10
CA LEU A 301 -39.76 6.53 32.77
C LEU A 301 -41.25 6.35 33.15
N GLY A 302 -42.11 7.33 32.85
CA GLY A 302 -43.54 7.30 33.16
C GLY A 302 -44.47 7.13 31.95
N ALA A 303 -43.94 7.02 30.73
CA ALA A 303 -44.77 6.82 29.55
C ALA A 303 -45.13 5.34 29.40
N GLU A 304 -46.41 4.99 29.52
CA GLU A 304 -46.93 3.63 29.25
C GLU A 304 -46.46 3.15 27.86
N PRO A 305 -45.98 1.91 27.74
CA PRO A 305 -45.59 1.36 26.44
C PRO A 305 -46.84 1.14 25.59
N TRP A 306 -46.92 1.88 24.48
CA TRP A 306 -47.70 1.60 23.28
C TRP A 306 -48.99 0.79 23.47
N ARG A 307 -50.09 1.46 23.83
CA ARG A 307 -51.42 0.97 23.43
C ARG A 307 -51.53 1.14 21.92
N VAL A 308 -51.31 0.04 21.19
CA VAL A 308 -51.71 -0.04 19.79
C VAL A 308 -53.23 0.16 19.77
N GLY A 309 -53.68 1.33 19.33
CA GLY A 309 -55.10 1.60 19.16
C GLY A 309 -55.70 0.52 18.26
N ALA A 310 -56.75 -0.15 18.74
CA ALA A 310 -57.42 -1.22 18.01
C ALA A 310 -57.64 -0.79 16.56
N SER A 311 -57.07 -1.56 15.64
CA SER A 311 -57.19 -1.35 14.19
C SER A 311 -58.66 -1.17 13.84
N ARG A 312 -59.04 0.03 13.40
CA ARG A 312 -60.38 0.31 12.87
C ARG A 312 -60.59 -0.63 11.67
N ALA A 313 -61.54 -1.55 11.78
CA ALA A 313 -61.87 -2.46 10.70
C ALA A 313 -62.17 -1.66 9.41
N PRO A 314 -61.66 -2.08 8.24
CA PRO A 314 -61.92 -1.40 6.98
C PRO A 314 -63.43 -1.42 6.69
N ARG A 315 -63.98 -0.25 6.32
CA ARG A 315 -65.41 -0.12 5.98
C ARG A 315 -65.72 -1.01 4.75
N PRO A 316 -66.83 -1.76 4.75
CA PRO A 316 -67.21 -2.56 3.59
C PRO A 316 -67.52 -1.66 2.40
N HIS A 317 -66.90 -1.94 1.26
CA HIS A 317 -67.22 -1.32 -0.03
C HIS A 317 -68.68 -1.65 -0.42
N ARG A 318 -69.51 -0.62 -0.59
CA ARG A 318 -70.82 -0.77 -1.24
C ARG A 318 -70.64 -0.96 -2.75
N PRO A 319 -71.27 -1.96 -3.38
CA PRO A 319 -71.25 -2.09 -4.82
C PRO A 319 -72.07 -0.96 -5.46
N ARG A 320 -71.52 -0.32 -6.50
CA ARG A 320 -72.26 0.60 -7.38
C ARG A 320 -73.24 -0.22 -8.22
N SER A 321 -74.52 0.11 -8.13
CA SER A 321 -75.59 -0.43 -8.96
C SER A 321 -75.32 -0.17 -10.44
N ALA A 322 -75.43 -1.23 -11.25
CA ALA A 322 -75.43 -1.16 -12.71
C ALA A 322 -76.71 -0.48 -13.21
N SER A 323 -76.59 0.52 -14.09
CA SER A 323 -77.68 0.97 -14.94
C SER A 323 -77.46 0.43 -16.35
N THR A 324 -78.38 -0.44 -16.78
CA THR A 324 -78.55 -0.90 -18.15
C THR A 324 -79.24 0.15 -19.03
N ALA A 325 -78.74 0.28 -20.27
CA ALA A 325 -79.38 0.72 -21.53
C ALA A 325 -78.36 1.55 -22.35
N GLY A 326 -78.07 1.33 -23.63
CA GLY A 326 -78.59 0.43 -24.65
C GLY A 326 -78.19 0.97 -26.04
N VAL A 327 -77.64 0.09 -26.88
CA VAL A 327 -77.79 0.00 -28.35
C VAL A 327 -77.25 1.13 -29.26
N ALA A 328 -76.24 0.83 -30.10
CA ALA A 328 -76.35 0.67 -31.58
C ALA A 328 -74.98 0.81 -32.33
N ARG A 329 -74.61 -0.23 -33.10
CA ARG A 329 -74.12 -0.30 -34.52
C ARG A 329 -73.14 0.78 -35.05
N ALA A 330 -72.14 0.54 -35.92
CA ALA A 330 -71.74 -0.58 -36.78
C ALA A 330 -70.28 -0.38 -37.32
N ASP A 331 -69.80 -1.42 -38.01
CA ASP A 331 -68.81 -1.45 -39.11
C ASP A 331 -67.28 -1.52 -38.85
N SER A 332 -66.78 -2.74 -39.10
CA SER A 332 -65.43 -3.17 -39.49
C SER A 332 -65.14 -2.85 -40.97
N PRO A 333 -63.96 -3.16 -41.58
CA PRO A 333 -62.53 -3.03 -41.19
C PRO A 333 -61.72 -2.49 -42.43
N PRO A 334 -60.52 -2.99 -42.83
CA PRO A 334 -59.24 -3.27 -42.14
C PRO A 334 -58.06 -2.44 -42.76
N ARG A 335 -56.85 -2.51 -42.18
CA ARG A 335 -55.63 -2.91 -42.93
C ARG A 335 -54.35 -2.98 -42.09
N SER A 336 -53.57 -3.98 -42.47
CA SER A 336 -52.22 -4.38 -42.11
C SER A 336 -51.12 -3.35 -42.37
N SER A 337 -50.04 -3.39 -41.58
CA SER A 337 -48.63 -3.66 -41.99
C SER A 337 -47.69 -3.17 -40.86
N ARG A 338 -46.85 -4.04 -40.27
CA ARG A 338 -45.53 -4.53 -40.72
C ARG A 338 -44.40 -3.50 -40.49
N ALA A 339 -43.35 -3.99 -39.82
CA ALA A 339 -41.93 -3.72 -40.05
C ALA A 339 -41.16 -2.71 -39.14
N THR A 340 -40.32 -3.30 -38.27
CA THR A 340 -38.84 -3.15 -38.16
C THR A 340 -38.14 -1.82 -37.81
N ARG A 341 -37.19 -1.96 -36.86
CA ARG A 341 -35.87 -1.29 -36.69
C ARG A 341 -35.93 0.21 -36.36
N SER A 342 -35.12 0.72 -35.44
CA SER A 342 -33.67 0.53 -35.23
C SER A 342 -33.26 0.45 -33.77
#